data_AF-A0ABD6NZZ7-F1
#
_entry.id   AF-A0ABD6NZZ7-F1
#
_cell.length_a   1.000
_cell.length_b   1.000
_cell.length_c   1.000
_cell.angle_alpha   90.00
_cell.angle_beta   90.00
_cell.angle_gamma   90.00
#
_symmetry.space_group_name_H-M   'P 1'
#
loop_
_entity.id
_entity.type
_entity.pdbx_description
1 polymer ?
#
loop_
_entity_poly.entity_id
_entity_poly.type
_entity_poly.pdbx_seq_one_letter_code
_entity_poly.pdbx_strand_id
1 'polypeptide(L)'
;MSFVVLPPELNSWQIFVGAGSGPMLTAAAAWDAVAVELSAAADSFSSLTSGLAGSAWQGAASTAMAAAAVPYLGWLKAAAAQAEETAAQARLAAAAFEAAQAATVAPVSRAGPAVPAGTAGSWATAPTAVTAAAPRSWVVSPAPGGPAATRG
;
A
#
# COMPACT_ATOMS: atom_id res chain seq x y z
N MET A 1 4.89 24.53 -12.53
CA MET A 1 6.17 24.88 -13.19
C MET A 1 6.23 24.15 -14.53
N SER A 2 6.72 24.77 -15.60
CA SER A 2 6.72 24.20 -16.97
C SER A 2 8.14 23.82 -17.41
N PHE A 3 8.36 22.55 -17.73
CA PHE A 3 9.62 22.02 -18.29
C PHE A 3 9.92 22.51 -19.71
N VAL A 4 8.89 23.02 -20.41
CA VAL A 4 8.98 23.49 -21.81
C VAL A 4 9.72 24.83 -21.93
N VAL A 5 9.81 25.59 -20.83
CA VAL A 5 10.45 26.92 -20.79
C VAL A 5 11.90 26.84 -20.27
N LEU A 6 12.33 25.67 -19.79
CA LEU A 6 13.69 25.43 -19.32
C LEU A 6 14.63 25.12 -20.50
N PRO A 7 15.86 25.66 -20.52
CA PRO A 7 16.87 25.26 -21.49
C PRO A 7 17.11 23.74 -21.43
N PRO A 8 17.33 23.07 -22.58
CA PRO A 8 17.49 21.62 -22.64
C PRO A 8 18.65 21.11 -21.76
N GLU A 9 19.68 21.93 -21.53
CA GLU A 9 20.81 21.61 -20.67
C GLU A 9 20.38 21.47 -19.20
N LEU A 10 19.49 22.35 -18.73
CA LEU A 10 19.01 22.28 -17.35
C LEU A 10 18.08 21.08 -17.14
N ASN A 11 17.23 20.77 -18.14
CA ASN A 11 16.39 19.57 -18.13
C ASN A 11 17.25 18.29 -18.14
N SER A 12 18.32 18.26 -18.94
CA SER A 12 19.26 17.13 -18.94
C SER A 12 20.01 16.99 -17.62
N TRP A 13 20.47 18.08 -17.02
CA TRP A 13 21.15 18.02 -15.73
C TRP A 13 20.25 17.45 -14.62
N GLN A 14 18.95 17.81 -14.62
CA GLN A 14 17.99 17.28 -13.65
C GLN A 14 17.72 15.78 -13.80
N ILE A 15 17.69 15.24 -15.02
CA ILE A 15 17.46 13.79 -15.23
C ILE A 15 18.69 12.94 -14.84
N PHE A 16 19.90 13.50 -14.89
CA PHE A 16 21.15 12.75 -14.68
C PHE A 16 21.77 12.89 -13.27
N VAL A 17 21.39 13.89 -12.45
CA VAL A 17 21.96 14.11 -11.10
C VAL A 17 21.15 13.43 -9.97
N GLY A 18 20.03 12.76 -10.29
CA GLY A 18 19.18 12.07 -9.32
C GLY A 18 19.66 10.65 -8.94
N ALA A 19 18.99 10.06 -7.94
CA ALA A 19 19.25 8.69 -7.47
C ALA A 19 18.87 7.57 -8.47
N GLY A 20 18.43 7.92 -9.67
CA GLY A 20 17.99 6.99 -10.72
C GLY A 20 16.68 6.26 -10.39
N SER A 21 16.42 5.18 -11.12
CA SER A 21 15.25 4.31 -10.92
C SER A 21 15.37 3.37 -9.73
N GLY A 22 16.59 3.14 -9.23
CA GLY A 22 16.91 2.18 -8.15
C GLY A 22 16.01 2.29 -6.92
N PRO A 23 15.84 3.47 -6.29
CA PRO A 23 14.96 3.63 -5.13
C PRO A 23 13.50 3.24 -5.41
N MET A 24 13.01 3.48 -6.63
CA MET A 24 11.64 3.13 -7.02
C MET A 24 11.48 1.61 -7.19
N LEU A 25 12.52 0.93 -7.70
CA LEU A 25 12.55 -0.53 -7.78
C LEU A 25 12.67 -1.18 -6.40
N THR A 26 13.45 -0.60 -5.49
CA THR A 26 13.50 -1.05 -4.08
C THR A 26 12.14 -0.89 -3.41
N ALA A 27 11.46 0.24 -3.63
CA ALA A 27 10.11 0.45 -3.12
C ALA A 27 9.12 -0.57 -3.68
N ALA A 28 9.20 -0.91 -4.98
CA ALA A 28 8.37 -1.95 -5.58
C ALA A 28 8.57 -3.31 -4.90
N ALA A 29 9.81 -3.71 -4.66
CA ALA A 29 10.11 -4.97 -3.97
C ALA A 29 9.59 -4.99 -2.53
N ALA A 30 9.67 -3.86 -1.82
CA ALA A 30 9.11 -3.74 -0.47
C ALA A 30 7.58 -3.88 -0.47
N TRP A 31 6.89 -3.29 -1.45
CA TRP A 31 5.44 -3.42 -1.60
C TRP A 31 5.00 -4.85 -1.94
N ASP A 32 5.75 -5.57 -2.79
CA ASP A 32 5.47 -7.00 -3.04
C ASP A 32 5.61 -7.82 -1.75
N ALA A 33 6.66 -7.57 -0.95
CA ALA A 33 6.85 -8.29 0.31
C ALA A 33 5.67 -8.06 1.26
N VAL A 34 5.16 -6.83 1.36
CA VAL A 34 3.96 -6.52 2.13
C VAL A 34 2.72 -7.24 1.59
N ALA A 35 2.56 -7.33 0.26
CA ALA A 35 1.45 -8.08 -0.34
C ALA A 35 1.47 -9.57 0.01
N VAL A 36 2.66 -10.18 -0.01
CA VAL A 36 2.87 -11.59 0.36
C VAL A 36 2.51 -11.82 1.83
N GLU A 37 3.01 -10.98 2.74
CA GLU A 37 2.72 -11.10 4.17
C GLU A 37 1.22 -10.93 4.48
N LEU A 38 0.55 -9.98 3.82
CA LEU A 38 -0.90 -9.78 3.98
C LEU A 38 -1.72 -10.96 3.46
N SER A 39 -1.30 -11.55 2.33
CA SER A 39 -1.95 -12.75 1.79
C SER A 39 -1.76 -13.95 2.70
N ALA A 40 -0.54 -14.18 3.19
CA ALA A 40 -0.24 -15.24 4.16
C ALA A 40 -1.02 -15.07 5.47
N ALA A 41 -1.15 -13.82 5.95
CA ALA A 41 -1.98 -13.51 7.11
C ALA A 41 -3.46 -13.82 6.88
N ALA A 42 -4.00 -13.52 5.68
CA ALA A 42 -5.37 -13.84 5.31
C ALA A 42 -5.62 -15.35 5.31
N ASP A 43 -4.69 -16.13 4.73
CA ASP A 43 -4.78 -17.60 4.68
C ASP A 43 -4.68 -18.22 6.07
N SER A 44 -3.73 -17.75 6.89
CA SER A 44 -3.58 -18.19 8.29
C SER A 44 -4.84 -17.90 9.10
N PHE A 45 -5.38 -16.69 9.00
CA PHE A 45 -6.60 -16.30 9.69
C PHE A 45 -7.81 -17.13 9.25
N SER A 46 -7.94 -17.39 7.94
CA SER A 46 -8.98 -18.26 7.38
C SER A 46 -8.89 -19.67 7.93
N SER A 47 -7.67 -20.24 7.95
CA SER A 47 -7.39 -21.59 8.43
C SER A 47 -7.68 -21.75 9.92
N LEU A 48 -7.26 -20.79 10.75
CA LEU A 48 -7.55 -20.79 12.18
C LEU A 48 -9.04 -20.69 12.46
N THR A 49 -9.74 -19.79 11.74
CA THR A 49 -11.17 -19.59 11.91
C THR A 49 -11.97 -20.84 11.51
N SER A 50 -11.62 -21.47 10.37
CA SER A 50 -12.28 -22.71 9.92
C SER A 50 -11.95 -23.89 10.83
N GLY A 51 -10.70 -24.01 11.30
CA GLY A 51 -10.28 -25.04 12.25
C GLY A 51 -11.01 -24.95 13.58
N LEU A 52 -11.18 -23.74 14.13
CA LEU A 52 -11.95 -23.51 15.36
C LEU A 52 -13.44 -23.81 15.17
N ALA A 53 -14.04 -23.34 14.07
CA ALA A 53 -15.45 -23.58 13.75
C ALA A 53 -15.75 -25.06 13.49
N GLY A 54 -14.80 -25.82 12.95
CA GLY A 54 -14.91 -27.25 12.72
C GLY A 54 -14.65 -28.13 13.95
N SER A 55 -14.24 -27.56 15.09
CA SER A 55 -13.86 -28.32 16.29
C SER A 55 -14.50 -27.77 17.57
N ALA A 56 -13.81 -26.84 18.24
CA ALA A 56 -14.14 -26.36 19.58
C ALA A 56 -15.27 -25.32 19.61
N TRP A 57 -15.48 -24.59 18.51
CA TRP A 57 -16.50 -23.54 18.43
C TRP A 57 -17.72 -24.05 17.67
N GLN A 58 -18.73 -24.54 18.40
CA GLN A 58 -19.98 -25.02 17.81
C GLN A 58 -21.19 -24.22 18.31
N GLY A 59 -22.24 -24.15 17.47
CA GLY A 59 -23.50 -23.48 17.77
C GLY A 59 -23.62 -22.04 17.25
N ALA A 60 -24.78 -21.42 17.44
CA ALA A 60 -25.15 -20.13 16.82
C ALA A 60 -24.20 -18.97 17.16
N ALA A 61 -23.62 -18.95 18.36
CA ALA A 61 -22.64 -17.94 18.76
C ALA A 61 -21.31 -18.05 18.01
N SER A 62 -20.85 -19.29 17.72
CA SER A 62 -19.67 -19.54 16.89
C SER A 62 -19.91 -19.07 15.45
N THR A 63 -21.07 -19.40 14.88
CA THR A 63 -21.45 -18.94 13.54
C THR A 63 -21.49 -17.41 13.45
N ALA A 64 -21.99 -16.73 14.49
CA ALA A 64 -21.97 -15.27 14.57
C ALA A 64 -20.54 -14.69 14.63
N MET A 65 -19.63 -15.31 15.41
CA MET A 65 -18.21 -14.94 15.46
C MET A 65 -17.51 -15.15 14.10
N ALA A 66 -17.75 -16.28 13.44
CA ALA A 66 -17.19 -16.57 12.12
C ALA A 66 -17.69 -15.57 11.07
N ALA A 67 -18.97 -15.18 11.13
CA ALA A 67 -19.52 -14.14 10.27
C ALA A 67 -18.86 -12.77 10.51
N ALA A 68 -18.56 -12.43 11.77
CA ALA A 68 -17.85 -11.21 12.13
C ALA A 68 -16.37 -11.20 11.69
N ALA A 69 -15.78 -12.36 11.41
CA ALA A 69 -14.40 -12.49 10.92
C ALA A 69 -14.28 -12.21 9.40
N VAL A 70 -15.36 -12.36 8.64
CA VAL A 70 -15.39 -12.18 7.17
C VAL A 70 -14.90 -10.78 6.73
N PRO A 71 -15.33 -9.66 7.33
CA PRO A 71 -14.88 -8.33 6.93
C PRO A 71 -13.37 -8.13 7.11
N TYR A 72 -12.77 -8.72 8.16
CA TYR A 72 -11.33 -8.62 8.41
C TYR A 72 -10.51 -9.37 7.35
N LEU A 73 -10.96 -10.58 7.00
CA LEU A 73 -10.35 -11.36 5.91
C LEU A 73 -10.50 -10.64 4.56
N GLY A 74 -11.65 -10.01 4.32
CA GLY A 74 -11.87 -9.16 3.15
C GLY A 74 -10.89 -7.98 3.10
N TRP A 75 -10.68 -7.30 4.23
CA TRP A 75 -9.71 -6.21 4.33
C TRP A 75 -8.28 -6.67 4.08
N LEU A 76 -7.84 -7.80 4.64
CA LEU A 76 -6.50 -8.35 4.41
C LEU A 76 -6.24 -8.61 2.91
N LYS A 77 -7.20 -9.25 2.24
CA LYS A 77 -7.10 -9.53 0.79
C LYS A 77 -7.09 -8.25 -0.04
N ALA A 78 -7.93 -7.28 0.29
CA ALA A 78 -7.96 -6.00 -0.40
C ALA A 78 -6.65 -5.21 -0.20
N ALA A 79 -6.10 -5.22 1.01
CA ALA A 79 -4.83 -4.59 1.32
C ALA A 79 -3.65 -5.26 0.58
N ALA A 80 -3.66 -6.59 0.46
CA ALA A 80 -2.68 -7.32 -0.33
C ALA A 80 -2.72 -6.89 -1.81
N ALA A 81 -3.90 -6.86 -2.42
CA ALA A 81 -4.08 -6.42 -3.82
C ALA A 81 -3.62 -4.97 -4.03
N GLN A 82 -3.91 -4.07 -3.09
CA GLN A 82 -3.47 -2.68 -3.16
C GLN A 82 -1.94 -2.55 -3.10
N ALA A 83 -1.28 -3.39 -2.30
CA ALA A 83 0.18 -3.42 -2.21
C ALA A 83 0.80 -3.91 -3.54
N GLU A 84 0.24 -4.95 -4.17
CA GLU A 84 0.67 -5.42 -5.50
C GLU A 84 0.52 -4.32 -6.57
N GLU A 85 -0.63 -3.63 -6.59
CA GLU A 85 -0.85 -2.53 -7.51
C GLU A 85 0.17 -1.40 -7.29
N THR A 86 0.46 -1.07 -6.03
CA THR A 86 1.46 -0.03 -5.70
C THR A 86 2.85 -0.43 -6.16
N ALA A 87 3.22 -1.71 -6.02
CA ALA A 87 4.47 -2.23 -6.55
C ALA A 87 4.54 -2.13 -8.07
N ALA A 88 3.43 -2.42 -8.78
CA ALA A 88 3.34 -2.26 -10.23
C ALA A 88 3.48 -0.79 -10.66
N GLN A 89 2.82 0.14 -9.97
CA GLN A 89 2.95 1.58 -10.24
C GLN A 89 4.37 2.10 -10.03
N ALA A 90 5.06 1.63 -8.99
CA ALA A 90 6.46 1.96 -8.76
C ALA A 90 7.37 1.48 -9.92
N ARG A 91 7.15 0.27 -10.44
CA ARG A 91 7.87 -0.24 -11.63
C ARG A 91 7.58 0.58 -12.87
N LEU A 92 6.32 0.97 -13.09
CA LEU A 92 5.95 1.83 -14.22
C LEU A 92 6.63 3.19 -14.13
N ALA A 93 6.71 3.79 -12.93
CA ALA A 93 7.43 5.04 -12.71
C ALA A 93 8.94 4.90 -12.97
N ALA A 94 9.54 3.78 -12.55
CA ALA A 94 10.94 3.47 -12.87
C ALA A 94 11.18 3.35 -14.39
N ALA A 95 10.32 2.62 -15.10
CA ALA A 95 10.41 2.47 -16.55
C ALA A 95 10.20 3.80 -17.28
N ALA A 96 9.27 4.64 -16.82
CA ALA A 96 9.05 5.97 -17.37
C ALA A 96 10.28 6.88 -17.18
N PHE A 97 10.94 6.80 -16.02
CA PHE A 97 12.19 7.52 -15.77
C PHE A 97 13.31 7.08 -16.72
N GLU A 98 13.49 5.76 -16.90
CA GLU A 98 14.50 5.22 -17.81
C GLU A 98 14.22 5.59 -19.27
N ALA A 99 12.97 5.55 -19.70
CA ALA A 99 12.55 5.99 -21.03
C ALA A 99 12.82 7.50 -21.24
N ALA A 100 12.53 8.34 -20.24
CA ALA A 100 12.83 9.77 -20.29
C ALA A 100 14.34 10.04 -20.33
N GLN A 101 15.14 9.27 -19.58
CA GLN A 101 16.60 9.37 -19.61
C GLN A 101 17.15 8.98 -20.99
N ALA A 102 16.65 7.89 -21.60
CA ALA A 102 17.06 7.44 -22.94
C ALA A 102 16.68 8.43 -24.05
N ALA A 103 15.54 9.13 -23.90
CA ALA A 103 15.11 10.17 -24.83
C ALA A 103 15.86 11.51 -24.65
N THR A 104 16.63 11.68 -23.57
CA THR A 104 17.36 12.92 -23.28
C THR A 104 18.79 12.82 -23.81
N VAL A 105 19.24 13.86 -24.53
CA VAL A 105 20.64 13.95 -25.00
C VAL A 105 21.58 13.95 -23.79
N ALA A 106 22.51 13.00 -23.74
CA ALA A 106 23.49 12.91 -22.66
C ALA A 106 24.34 14.19 -22.60
N PRO A 107 24.35 14.94 -21.49
CA PRO A 107 25.17 16.14 -21.37
C PRO A 107 26.65 15.74 -21.43
N VAL A 108 27.43 16.43 -22.27
CA VAL A 108 28.88 16.28 -22.26
C VAL A 108 29.38 16.58 -20.84
N SER A 109 30.11 15.64 -20.25
CA SER A 109 30.43 15.61 -18.83
C SER A 109 31.24 16.83 -18.40
N ARG A 110 30.65 17.69 -17.56
CA ARG A 110 31.41 18.51 -16.63
C ARG A 110 31.08 18.06 -15.22
N ALA A 111 32.01 17.32 -14.63
CA ALA A 111 31.90 16.83 -13.25
C ALA A 111 31.72 18.00 -12.28
N GLY A 112 30.53 18.10 -11.68
CA GLY A 112 30.24 18.94 -10.51
C GLY A 112 30.19 18.07 -9.25
N PRO A 113 30.46 18.62 -8.06
CA PRO A 113 30.65 17.82 -6.85
C PRO A 113 29.36 17.10 -6.44
N ALA A 114 29.52 15.87 -5.95
CA ALA A 114 28.43 15.00 -5.51
C ALA A 114 27.63 15.63 -4.35
N VAL A 115 26.31 15.66 -4.50
CA VAL A 115 25.39 16.07 -3.42
C VAL A 115 25.22 14.88 -2.47
N PRO A 116 25.42 15.04 -1.15
CA PRO A 116 25.27 13.94 -0.20
C PRO A 116 23.82 13.42 -0.18
N ALA A 117 23.69 12.09 -0.20
CA ALA A 117 22.43 11.37 -0.12
C ALA A 117 21.74 11.61 1.23
N GLY A 118 20.94 12.66 1.32
CA GLY A 118 20.30 13.03 2.58
C GLY A 118 19.28 14.14 2.41
N THR A 119 18.15 13.83 1.77
CA THR A 119 16.81 14.42 1.96
C THR A 119 15.91 13.96 0.83
N ALA A 120 15.64 12.65 0.76
CA ALA A 120 14.48 12.16 0.01
C ALA A 120 13.23 12.63 0.76
N GLY A 121 12.72 13.80 0.36
CA GLY A 121 11.56 14.45 0.97
C GLY A 121 10.30 13.58 0.93
N SER A 122 9.72 13.40 2.10
CA SER A 122 8.28 13.27 2.46
C SER A 122 7.32 12.35 1.67
N TRP A 123 7.69 11.70 0.58
CA TRP A 123 6.81 10.70 -0.04
C TRP A 123 6.91 9.33 0.63
N ALA A 124 7.96 9.09 1.43
CA ALA A 124 8.15 7.88 2.22
C ALA A 124 7.22 7.77 3.45
N THR A 125 6.35 8.75 3.71
CA THR A 125 5.24 8.60 4.65
C THR A 125 4.02 8.02 3.95
N ALA A 126 4.00 6.70 3.80
CA ALA A 126 2.75 5.96 3.71
C ALA A 126 2.84 4.55 4.34
N PRO A 127 2.89 4.46 5.68
CA PRO A 127 2.21 3.37 6.38
C PRO A 127 0.75 3.72 6.72
N THR A 128 0.26 4.93 6.40
CA THR A 128 -1.09 5.39 6.76
C THR A 128 -2.18 5.11 5.73
N ALA A 129 -1.86 4.61 4.53
CA ALA A 129 -2.87 4.36 3.51
C ALA A 129 -3.69 3.07 3.73
N VAL A 130 -3.21 2.14 4.58
CA VAL A 130 -3.98 0.91 4.89
C VAL A 130 -5.25 1.19 5.71
N THR A 131 -5.37 2.39 6.29
CA THR A 131 -6.54 2.83 7.09
C THR A 131 -7.53 3.70 6.30
N ALA A 132 -7.25 4.04 5.03
CA ALA A 132 -8.07 4.98 4.26
C ALA A 132 -9.26 4.34 3.50
N ALA A 133 -9.40 3.01 3.53
CA ALA A 133 -10.47 2.28 2.82
C ALA A 133 -11.54 1.69 3.77
N ALA A 134 -11.77 2.29 4.94
CA ALA A 134 -12.93 2.00 5.77
C ALA A 134 -13.97 3.12 5.61
N PRO A 135 -15.22 2.85 5.19
CA PRO A 135 -16.24 3.88 5.12
C PRO A 135 -16.45 4.51 6.52
N ARG A 136 -16.38 5.84 6.52
CA ARG A 136 -16.41 6.74 7.67
C ARG A 136 -17.81 6.77 8.30
N SER A 137 -18.19 5.79 9.12
CA SER A 137 -19.41 5.93 9.94
C SER A 137 -19.53 4.93 11.08
N TRP A 138 -18.67 4.95 12.10
CA TRP A 138 -19.00 4.29 13.37
C TRP A 138 -18.53 5.12 14.56
N VAL A 139 -19.44 5.99 15.02
CA VAL A 139 -19.45 6.56 16.37
C VAL A 139 -19.87 5.45 17.34
N VAL A 140 -18.99 5.15 18.31
CA VAL A 140 -19.23 4.44 19.59
C VAL A 140 -20.39 5.13 20.34
N SER A 141 -21.45 4.56 20.93
CA SER A 141 -21.79 3.29 21.65
C SER A 141 -23.29 3.41 22.13
N PRO A 142 -23.89 2.59 23.03
CA PRO A 142 -23.71 1.18 23.43
C PRO A 142 -25.05 0.35 23.41
N ALA A 143 -24.98 -0.97 23.62
CA ALA A 143 -26.10 -1.82 24.09
C ALA A 143 -25.82 -2.21 25.57
N PRO A 144 -26.79 -2.58 26.47
CA PRO A 144 -27.91 -3.50 26.18
C PRO A 144 -29.25 -3.23 26.91
N GLY A 145 -30.37 -3.74 26.38
CA GLY A 145 -31.66 -3.80 27.08
C GLY A 145 -32.64 -4.76 26.40
N GLY A 146 -33.09 -5.78 27.13
CA GLY A 146 -33.87 -6.93 26.65
C GLY A 146 -35.33 -6.66 26.25
N PRO A 147 -36.11 -7.73 26.01
CA PRO A 147 -37.26 -7.74 25.10
C PRO A 147 -38.53 -7.09 25.66
N ALA A 148 -39.28 -6.46 24.76
CA ALA A 148 -40.65 -6.00 24.99
C ALA A 148 -41.57 -7.21 25.23
N ALA A 149 -42.15 -7.29 26.43
CA ALA A 149 -43.35 -8.07 26.71
C ALA A 149 -44.52 -7.11 26.93
N THR A 150 -45.38 -7.01 25.93
CA THR A 150 -46.72 -6.44 26.01
C THR A 150 -47.61 -7.28 26.92
N ARG A 151 -48.24 -6.67 27.93
CA ARG A 151 -49.55 -7.15 28.44
C ARG A 151 -50.35 -5.97 28.98
N GLY A 152 -51.33 -5.56 28.18
CA GLY A 152 -52.54 -4.83 28.54
C GLY A 152 -53.64 -5.39 27.66
#